data_AF-A0A351MJ03-F1
#
_entry.id   AF-A0A351MJ03-F1
#
_cell.length_a   1.000
_cell.length_b   1.000
_cell.length_c   1.000
_cell.angle_alpha   90.00
_cell.angle_beta   90.00
_cell.angle_gamma   90.00
#
_symmetry.space_group_name_H-M   'P 1'
#
loop_
_entity.id
_entity.type
_entity.pdbx_description
1 polymer ?
#
loop_
_entity_poly.entity_id
_entity_poly.type
_entity_poly.pdbx_seq_one_letter_code
_entity_poly.pdbx_strand_id
1 'polypeptide(L)'
;MATDLEQLTGFLDEEDMHYAVDKNGRAIHVPFGACTVRIFIVEDGEGLTFQAPQVFNLTESLHREATLVWMSKHVYETKIGHFGYDPRDGEIDVSHFHPIEDGELTKTQFMRLLHVVRQVATDDAKQLRHVAFTGQEPPEEDEDEDTLTPEPAPTPGEAAEPLTALPPTGDLPPEVRTDNWPAAPMPEPAWLKLAFGAFRAQLAQPIEAGRRLRLRGELWPELLRRRAASVEDGMVYQTASLATDFRLGEVQEYALAYVAYLHSLGEIEPTEAQIVTAFGEAASGAGAEIVEHLVTAGLLWRTGSGQEATYTLSPQAAMAYRRG
;
A
#
# COMPACT_ATOMS: atom_id res chain seq x y z
N MET A 1 5.60 39.10 1.47
CA MET A 1 6.75 38.61 2.28
C MET A 1 6.84 37.13 1.97
N ALA A 2 8.02 36.57 1.68
CA ALA A 2 8.13 35.16 1.34
C ALA A 2 7.82 34.28 2.56
N THR A 3 7.02 33.23 2.38
CA THR A 3 6.76 32.24 3.44
C THR A 3 7.98 31.35 3.64
N ASP A 4 8.31 31.07 4.91
CA ASP A 4 9.44 30.23 5.28
C ASP A 4 9.02 29.04 6.15
N LEU A 5 9.97 28.14 6.42
CA LEU A 5 9.71 26.96 7.23
C LEU A 5 9.31 27.31 8.66
N GLU A 6 9.89 28.36 9.26
CA GLU A 6 9.65 28.73 10.66
C GLU A 6 8.18 29.12 10.84
N GLN A 7 7.62 29.88 9.90
CA GLN A 7 6.21 30.22 9.87
C GLN A 7 5.32 28.96 9.76
N LEU A 8 5.63 28.06 8.81
CA LEU A 8 4.82 26.87 8.58
C LEU A 8 4.87 25.89 9.77
N THR A 9 6.04 25.68 10.36
CA THR A 9 6.19 24.82 11.55
C THR A 9 5.51 25.45 12.75
N GLY A 10 5.56 26.79 12.90
CA GLY A 10 4.82 27.50 13.93
C GLY A 10 3.31 27.27 13.86
N PHE A 11 2.73 27.26 12.64
CA PHE A 11 1.32 26.92 12.46
C PHE A 11 0.99 25.48 12.91
N LEU A 12 1.88 24.53 12.64
CA LEU A 12 1.73 23.12 13.03
C LEU A 12 1.93 22.91 14.54
N ASP A 13 2.91 23.59 15.14
CA ASP A 13 3.18 23.56 16.57
C ASP A 13 1.99 24.07 17.38
N GLU A 14 1.37 25.17 16.93
CA GLU A 14 0.18 25.72 17.59
C GLU A 14 -1.05 24.81 17.53
N GLU A 15 -1.09 23.86 16.60
CA GLU A 15 -2.17 22.86 16.46
C GLU A 15 -1.77 21.49 17.02
N ASP A 16 -0.66 21.42 17.77
CA ASP A 16 -0.09 20.20 18.35
C ASP A 16 0.12 19.07 17.32
N MET A 17 0.42 19.43 16.06
CA MET A 17 0.61 18.46 14.98
C MET A 17 2.04 17.91 14.94
N HIS A 18 2.16 16.60 14.71
CA HIS A 18 3.45 15.97 14.45
C HIS A 18 3.93 16.23 13.03
N TYR A 19 5.19 16.61 12.87
CA TYR A 19 5.82 16.75 11.56
C TYR A 19 7.31 16.42 11.60
N ALA A 20 7.88 16.18 10.41
CA ALA A 20 9.31 16.07 10.19
C ALA A 20 9.73 17.02 9.07
N VAL A 21 10.85 17.71 9.23
CA VAL A 21 11.43 18.56 8.20
C VAL A 21 12.52 17.79 7.47
N ASP A 22 12.51 17.82 6.13
CA ASP A 22 13.58 17.19 5.34
C ASP A 22 14.95 17.82 5.65
N LYS A 23 16.03 17.06 5.49
CA LYS A 23 17.41 17.48 5.78
C LYS A 23 17.84 18.73 5.01
N ASN A 24 17.23 18.96 3.84
CA ASN A 24 17.53 20.12 3.00
C ASN A 24 16.70 21.35 3.38
N GLY A 25 15.77 21.23 4.34
CA GLY A 25 14.91 22.32 4.78
C GLY A 25 13.96 22.82 3.69
N ARG A 26 13.53 21.96 2.77
CA ARG A 26 12.64 22.33 1.64
C ARG A 26 11.28 21.67 1.67
N ALA A 27 11.11 20.66 2.52
CA ALA A 27 9.87 19.93 2.64
C ALA A 27 9.53 19.68 4.12
N ILE A 28 8.24 19.73 4.42
CA ILE A 28 7.66 19.31 5.69
C ILE A 28 6.81 18.07 5.42
N HIS A 29 6.99 17.03 6.22
CA HIS A 29 6.20 15.81 6.19
C HIS A 29 5.27 15.81 7.40
N VAL A 30 3.97 15.79 7.14
CA VAL A 30 2.94 15.78 8.18
C VAL A 30 2.18 14.45 8.09
N PRO A 31 2.44 13.48 8.98
CA PRO A 31 1.59 12.32 9.14
C PRO A 31 0.20 12.80 9.59
N PHE A 32 -0.83 12.57 8.77
CA PHE A 32 -2.17 13.06 9.03
C PHE A 32 -3.23 12.00 8.77
N GLY A 33 -3.62 11.29 9.84
CA GLY A 33 -4.53 10.16 9.76
C GLY A 33 -3.91 8.99 9.00
N ALA A 34 -4.52 8.58 7.89
CA ALA A 34 -4.11 7.41 7.10
C ALA A 34 -3.11 7.75 5.96
N CYS A 35 -2.69 9.00 5.81
CA CYS A 35 -1.73 9.43 4.79
C CYS A 35 -0.65 10.35 5.37
N THR A 36 0.39 10.61 4.59
CA THR A 36 1.38 11.66 4.89
C THR A 36 1.26 12.75 3.84
N VAL A 37 1.04 13.99 4.28
CA VAL A 37 1.07 15.17 3.39
C VAL A 37 2.47 15.75 3.40
N ARG A 38 3.04 15.92 2.20
CA ARG A 38 4.30 16.60 1.95
C ARG A 38 4.01 18.03 1.55
N ILE A 39 4.66 18.98 2.21
CA ILE A 39 4.50 20.41 1.96
C ILE A 39 5.83 20.95 1.46
N PHE A 40 5.85 21.51 0.26
CA PHE A 40 7.04 22.10 -0.35
C PHE A 40 6.91 23.60 -0.42
N ILE A 41 7.98 24.29 -0.02
CA ILE A 41 8.13 25.72 -0.31
C ILE A 41 8.78 25.84 -1.68
N VAL A 42 8.10 26.51 -2.61
CA VAL A 42 8.55 26.72 -3.98
C VAL A 42 8.60 28.21 -4.30
N GLU A 43 9.23 28.56 -5.42
CA GLU A 43 9.33 29.95 -5.90
C GLU A 43 9.88 30.90 -4.81
N ASP A 44 10.95 30.45 -4.14
CA ASP A 44 11.62 31.20 -3.06
C ASP A 44 10.68 31.68 -1.94
N GLY A 45 9.59 30.95 -1.69
CA GLY A 45 8.60 31.25 -0.64
C GLY A 45 7.34 31.96 -1.14
N GLU A 46 7.22 32.17 -2.46
CA GLU A 46 6.04 32.77 -3.10
C GLU A 46 4.96 31.73 -3.47
N GLY A 47 5.23 30.44 -3.27
CA GLY A 47 4.26 29.38 -3.49
C GLY A 47 4.44 28.19 -2.56
N LEU A 48 3.35 27.45 -2.36
CA LEU A 48 3.34 26.18 -1.63
C LEU A 48 2.74 25.06 -2.45
N THR A 49 3.34 23.88 -2.36
CA THR A 49 2.74 22.65 -2.87
C THR A 49 2.42 21.71 -1.73
N PHE A 50 1.17 21.29 -1.62
CA PHE A 50 0.74 20.20 -0.76
C PHE A 50 0.59 18.95 -1.62
N GLN A 51 1.14 17.82 -1.18
CA GLN A 51 1.10 16.58 -1.92
C GLN A 51 0.92 15.39 -0.99
N ALA A 52 -0.12 14.58 -1.22
CA ALA A 52 -0.25 13.24 -0.67
C ALA A 52 0.08 12.23 -1.79
N PRO A 53 1.29 11.64 -1.78
CA PRO A 53 1.68 10.65 -2.80
C PRO A 53 1.01 9.30 -2.55
N GLN A 54 1.06 8.42 -3.55
CA GLN A 54 0.67 7.01 -3.46
C GLN A 54 -0.75 6.77 -2.92
N VAL A 55 -1.69 7.62 -3.32
CA VAL A 55 -3.11 7.50 -2.92
C VAL A 55 -3.76 6.28 -3.58
N PHE A 56 -3.39 6.01 -4.84
CA PHE A 56 -3.79 4.82 -5.60
C PHE A 56 -2.79 4.48 -6.72
N ASN A 57 -2.95 3.34 -7.38
CA ASN A 57 -2.19 2.99 -8.59
C ASN A 57 -3.10 2.35 -9.64
N LEU A 58 -3.06 2.84 -10.88
CA LEU A 58 -3.92 2.41 -12.00
C LEU A 58 -3.30 1.37 -12.93
N THR A 59 -2.09 0.89 -12.68
CA THR A 59 -1.37 -0.04 -13.58
C THR A 59 -2.17 -1.33 -13.84
N GLU A 60 -2.86 -1.84 -12.82
CA GLU A 60 -3.65 -3.08 -12.90
C GLU A 60 -5.18 -2.84 -12.96
N SER A 61 -5.64 -1.59 -13.12
CA SER A 61 -7.07 -1.29 -13.19
C SER A 61 -7.66 -1.64 -14.56
N LEU A 62 -8.69 -2.50 -14.58
CA LEU A 62 -9.48 -2.81 -15.78
C LEU A 62 -10.35 -1.64 -16.25
N HIS A 63 -10.57 -0.63 -15.39
CA HIS A 63 -11.46 0.50 -15.63
C HIS A 63 -10.71 1.84 -15.66
N ARG A 64 -9.43 1.81 -16.04
CA ARG A 64 -8.55 2.98 -16.10
C ARG A 64 -9.15 4.18 -16.83
N GLU A 65 -9.82 3.97 -17.96
CA GLU A 65 -10.48 5.05 -18.70
C GLU A 65 -11.59 5.72 -17.85
N ALA A 66 -12.46 4.91 -17.25
CA ALA A 66 -13.53 5.41 -16.38
C ALA A 66 -12.96 6.17 -15.17
N THR A 67 -11.86 5.68 -14.57
CA THR A 67 -11.22 6.38 -13.45
C THR A 67 -10.64 7.72 -13.87
N LEU A 68 -9.94 7.80 -15.02
CA LEU A 68 -9.37 9.05 -15.50
C LEU A 68 -10.46 10.07 -15.86
N VAL A 69 -11.60 9.62 -16.41
CA VAL A 69 -12.77 10.47 -16.65
C VAL A 69 -13.35 10.98 -15.34
N TRP A 70 -13.54 10.10 -14.35
CA TRP A 70 -14.04 10.49 -13.03
C TRP A 70 -13.09 11.47 -12.33
N MET A 71 -11.77 11.22 -12.35
CA MET A 71 -10.77 12.16 -11.81
C MET A 71 -10.88 13.53 -12.47
N SER A 72 -11.08 13.57 -13.80
CA SER A 72 -11.24 14.82 -14.54
C SER A 72 -12.51 15.59 -14.12
N LYS A 73 -13.62 14.87 -13.89
CA LYS A 73 -14.87 15.45 -13.37
C LYS A 73 -14.68 15.97 -11.94
N HIS A 74 -14.05 15.18 -11.08
CA HIS A 74 -13.74 15.56 -9.71
C HIS A 74 -12.88 16.82 -9.64
N VAL A 75 -11.86 16.96 -10.51
CA VAL A 75 -11.05 18.19 -10.62
C VAL A 75 -11.89 19.41 -11.03
N TYR A 76 -12.91 19.23 -11.87
CA TYR A 76 -13.82 20.30 -12.26
C TYR A 76 -14.73 20.74 -11.10
N GLU A 77 -15.13 19.80 -10.23
CA GLU A 77 -16.04 20.03 -9.12
C GLU A 77 -15.33 20.53 -7.85
N THR A 78 -14.04 20.23 -7.71
CA THR A 78 -13.24 20.55 -6.52
C THR A 78 -12.28 21.72 -6.73
N LYS A 79 -12.16 22.56 -5.69
CA LYS A 79 -11.29 23.75 -5.72
C LYS A 79 -9.86 23.48 -5.24
N ILE A 80 -9.69 22.53 -4.32
CA ILE A 80 -8.45 22.24 -3.60
C ILE A 80 -8.29 20.73 -3.54
N GLY A 81 -7.06 20.24 -3.74
CA GLY A 81 -6.74 18.82 -3.74
C GLY A 81 -7.19 18.14 -5.02
N HIS A 82 -6.28 18.02 -5.99
CA HIS A 82 -6.57 17.43 -7.29
C HIS A 82 -5.81 16.12 -7.44
N PHE A 83 -6.48 15.10 -7.97
CA PHE A 83 -5.82 13.84 -8.30
C PHE A 83 -4.88 14.04 -9.49
N GLY A 84 -3.60 13.69 -9.32
CA GLY A 84 -2.64 13.56 -10.40
C GLY A 84 -2.55 12.12 -10.88
N TYR A 85 -2.07 11.94 -12.11
CA TYR A 85 -1.82 10.62 -12.68
C TYR A 85 -0.44 10.59 -13.34
N ASP A 86 0.45 9.70 -12.87
CA ASP A 86 1.73 9.44 -13.51
C ASP A 86 1.60 8.27 -14.51
N PRO A 87 1.75 8.52 -15.83
CA PRO A 87 1.64 7.47 -16.83
C PRO A 87 2.82 6.48 -16.83
N ARG A 88 3.92 6.77 -16.11
CA ARG A 88 5.14 5.95 -16.12
C ARG A 88 4.99 4.70 -15.26
N ASP A 89 4.37 4.82 -14.10
CA ASP A 89 4.22 3.76 -13.10
C ASP A 89 2.76 3.58 -12.61
N GLY A 90 1.84 4.40 -13.12
CA GLY A 90 0.43 4.34 -12.80
C GLY A 90 0.06 4.99 -11.47
N GLU A 91 0.98 5.66 -10.78
CA GLU A 91 0.71 6.31 -9.50
C GLU A 91 -0.37 7.39 -9.64
N ILE A 92 -1.26 7.43 -8.65
CA ILE A 92 -2.14 8.55 -8.40
C ILE A 92 -1.74 9.18 -7.07
N ASP A 93 -1.49 10.48 -7.12
CA ASP A 93 -1.30 11.34 -5.97
C ASP A 93 -2.48 12.31 -5.85
N VAL A 94 -2.52 13.04 -4.73
CA VAL A 94 -3.34 14.24 -4.59
C VAL A 94 -2.39 15.40 -4.38
N SER A 95 -2.53 16.46 -5.18
CA SER A 95 -1.71 17.65 -5.02
C SER A 95 -2.51 18.94 -5.13
N HIS A 96 -1.99 20.01 -4.53
CA HIS A 96 -2.50 21.35 -4.71
C HIS A 96 -1.35 22.36 -4.63
N PHE A 97 -1.30 23.25 -5.61
CA PHE A 97 -0.41 24.41 -5.59
C PHE A 97 -1.18 25.64 -5.15
N HIS A 98 -0.64 26.35 -4.16
CA HIS A 98 -1.20 27.59 -3.63
C HIS A 98 -0.21 28.75 -3.87
N PRO A 99 -0.56 29.72 -4.75
CA PRO A 99 0.24 30.92 -4.91
C PRO A 99 0.04 31.86 -3.72
N ILE A 100 1.13 32.42 -3.22
CA ILE A 100 1.13 33.46 -2.18
C ILE A 100 1.43 34.82 -2.80
N GLU A 101 2.42 34.88 -3.72
CA GLU A 101 2.86 36.08 -4.43
C GLU A 101 3.09 37.27 -3.46
N ASP A 102 2.28 38.32 -3.57
CA ASP A 102 2.41 39.55 -2.76
C ASP A 102 1.71 39.48 -1.39
N GLY A 103 1.04 38.37 -1.08
CA GLY A 103 0.27 38.17 0.15
C GLY A 103 1.07 37.63 1.34
N GLU A 104 0.36 37.38 2.44
CA GLU A 104 0.85 36.57 3.56
C GLU A 104 -0.03 35.33 3.68
N LEU A 105 0.60 34.17 3.84
CA LEU A 105 -0.12 32.94 4.13
C LEU A 105 -0.63 32.98 5.58
N THR A 106 -1.95 32.94 5.74
CA THR A 106 -2.56 32.83 7.06
C THR A 106 -2.58 31.38 7.55
N LYS A 107 -2.53 31.18 8.86
CA LYS A 107 -2.72 29.87 9.49
C LYS A 107 -4.01 29.18 9.02
N THR A 108 -5.10 29.92 8.94
CA THR A 108 -6.40 29.39 8.49
C THR A 108 -6.35 28.88 7.06
N GLN A 109 -5.67 29.58 6.14
CA GLN A 109 -5.47 29.10 4.78
C GLN A 109 -4.59 27.85 4.78
N PHE A 110 -3.47 27.86 5.48
CA PHE A 110 -2.55 26.73 5.58
C PHE A 110 -3.26 25.47 6.09
N MET A 111 -3.98 25.57 7.22
CA MET A 111 -4.71 24.45 7.79
C MET A 111 -5.82 23.97 6.86
N ARG A 112 -6.58 24.87 6.24
CA ARG A 112 -7.60 24.47 5.26
C ARG A 112 -7.00 23.66 4.11
N LEU A 113 -5.87 24.08 3.57
CA LEU A 113 -5.19 23.35 2.49
C LEU A 113 -4.75 21.95 2.95
N LEU A 114 -4.12 21.87 4.12
CA LEU A 114 -3.66 20.61 4.71
C LEU A 114 -4.82 19.62 4.94
N HIS A 115 -5.91 20.09 5.56
CA HIS A 115 -7.09 19.28 5.84
C HIS A 115 -7.79 18.81 4.56
N VAL A 116 -7.98 19.70 3.57
CA VAL A 116 -8.66 19.33 2.32
C VAL A 116 -7.82 18.34 1.52
N VAL A 117 -6.49 18.54 1.41
CA VAL A 117 -5.63 17.56 0.72
C VAL A 117 -5.67 16.20 1.40
N ARG A 118 -5.64 16.16 2.74
CA ARG A 118 -5.85 14.91 3.49
C ARG A 118 -7.21 14.30 3.17
N GLN A 119 -8.29 15.09 3.22
CA GLN A 119 -9.65 14.61 2.96
C GLN A 119 -9.77 14.00 1.56
N VAL A 120 -9.28 14.67 0.52
CA VAL A 120 -9.30 14.12 -0.85
C VAL A 120 -8.48 12.81 -0.92
N ALA A 121 -7.29 12.80 -0.30
CA ALA A 121 -6.41 11.64 -0.27
C ALA A 121 -6.96 10.45 0.54
N THR A 122 -7.91 10.67 1.45
CA THR A 122 -8.50 9.62 2.28
C THR A 122 -9.92 9.25 1.86
N ASP A 123 -10.80 10.21 1.77
CA ASP A 123 -12.25 10.04 1.63
C ASP A 123 -12.64 9.99 0.15
N ASP A 124 -12.25 10.99 -0.65
CA ASP A 124 -12.55 11.00 -2.08
C ASP A 124 -11.78 9.90 -2.82
N ALA A 125 -10.61 9.53 -2.31
CA ALA A 125 -9.88 8.36 -2.77
C ALA A 125 -10.69 7.05 -2.66
N LYS A 126 -11.68 6.95 -1.76
CA LYS A 126 -12.60 5.80 -1.70
C LYS A 126 -13.52 5.78 -2.94
N GLN A 127 -14.01 6.94 -3.35
CA GLN A 127 -14.81 7.09 -4.58
C GLN A 127 -13.97 6.78 -5.83
N LEU A 128 -12.74 7.29 -5.89
CA LEU A 128 -11.79 6.97 -6.95
C LEU A 128 -11.58 5.46 -7.07
N ARG A 129 -11.33 4.79 -5.94
CA ARG A 129 -11.18 3.33 -5.87
C ARG A 129 -12.44 2.64 -6.37
N HIS A 130 -13.63 3.10 -5.97
CA HIS A 130 -14.90 2.56 -6.47
C HIS A 130 -14.93 2.56 -8.00
N VAL A 131 -14.71 3.71 -8.64
CA VAL A 131 -14.71 3.81 -10.11
C VAL A 131 -13.63 2.93 -10.74
N ALA A 132 -12.43 2.90 -10.15
CA ALA A 132 -11.32 2.08 -10.63
C ALA A 132 -11.58 0.56 -10.56
N PHE A 133 -12.48 0.12 -9.68
CA PHE A 133 -12.83 -1.29 -9.51
C PHE A 133 -14.13 -1.69 -10.19
N THR A 134 -15.11 -0.80 -10.32
CA THR A 134 -16.45 -1.11 -10.87
C THR A 134 -16.65 -0.58 -12.29
N GLY A 135 -15.88 0.45 -12.67
CA GLY A 135 -16.13 1.23 -13.88
C GLY A 135 -17.41 2.07 -13.83
N GLN A 136 -18.04 2.18 -12.67
CA GLN A 136 -19.27 2.93 -12.44
C GLN A 136 -18.99 4.13 -11.53
N GLU A 137 -19.71 5.23 -11.73
CA GLU A 137 -19.67 6.34 -10.77
C GLU A 137 -20.25 5.87 -9.42
N PRO A 138 -19.70 6.34 -8.29
CA PRO A 138 -20.25 6.01 -6.99
C PRO A 138 -21.71 6.51 -6.90
N PRO A 139 -22.59 5.82 -6.16
CA PRO A 139 -23.90 6.37 -5.85
C PRO A 139 -23.72 7.71 -5.13
N GLU A 140 -24.56 8.70 -5.46
CA GLU A 140 -24.61 9.96 -4.72
C GLU A 140 -24.94 9.61 -3.25
N GLU A 141 -24.06 9.99 -2.33
CA GLU A 141 -24.37 9.94 -0.90
C GLU A 141 -25.41 11.03 -0.66
N ASP A 142 -26.59 10.67 -0.14
CA ASP A 142 -27.59 11.64 0.26
C ASP A 142 -26.93 12.61 1.25
N GLU A 143 -26.70 13.85 0.81
CA GLU A 143 -26.14 14.92 1.64
C GLU A 143 -27.12 15.21 2.78
N ASP A 144 -26.93 14.57 3.94
CA ASP A 144 -27.54 15.05 5.16
C ASP A 144 -27.02 16.47 5.42
N GLU A 145 -27.98 17.39 5.34
CA GLU A 145 -27.90 18.84 5.45
C GLU A 145 -27.05 19.31 6.65
N ASP A 146 -25.97 20.03 6.32
CA ASP A 146 -25.31 21.07 7.12
C ASP A 146 -24.79 20.71 8.53
N THR A 147 -23.47 20.52 8.66
CA THR A 147 -22.73 21.06 9.82
C THR A 147 -21.24 21.21 9.52
N LEU A 148 -20.86 22.36 8.97
CA LEU A 148 -19.54 22.96 9.20
C LEU A 148 -19.44 23.39 10.67
N THR A 149 -19.31 22.43 11.57
CA THR A 149 -18.79 22.67 12.93
C THR A 149 -17.47 21.93 13.06
N PRO A 150 -16.38 22.61 13.47
CA PRO A 150 -15.12 21.93 13.71
C PRO A 150 -15.33 20.92 14.86
N GLU A 151 -15.06 19.64 14.59
CA GLU A 151 -15.04 18.63 15.65
C GLU A 151 -14.02 19.05 16.71
N PRO A 152 -14.37 19.00 18.01
CA PRO A 152 -13.38 19.16 19.07
C PRO A 152 -12.43 17.95 19.05
N ALA A 153 -11.14 18.22 19.26
CA ALA A 153 -10.08 17.22 19.28
C ALA A 153 -10.43 15.99 20.14
N PRO A 154 -10.11 14.76 19.70
CA PRO A 154 -10.44 13.55 20.45
C PRO A 154 -9.65 13.53 21.76
N THR A 155 -10.38 13.41 22.88
CA THR A 155 -9.79 13.20 24.21
C THR A 155 -9.06 11.85 24.28
N PRO A 156 -7.87 11.77 24.92
CA PRO A 156 -7.16 10.51 25.07
C PRO A 156 -7.87 9.64 26.11
N GLY A 157 -8.52 8.55 25.69
CA GLY A 157 -9.04 7.56 26.64
C GLY A 157 -10.17 6.63 26.19
N GLU A 158 -10.83 6.87 25.05
CA GLU A 158 -11.86 5.94 24.59
C GLU A 158 -11.27 4.85 23.70
N ALA A 159 -11.42 3.61 24.16
CA ALA A 159 -11.06 2.42 23.43
C ALA A 159 -11.81 2.40 22.09
N ALA A 160 -11.06 2.30 20.99
CA ALA A 160 -11.59 2.16 19.65
C ALA A 160 -12.62 1.01 19.61
N GLU A 161 -13.87 1.33 19.29
CA GLU A 161 -14.84 0.31 18.90
C GLU A 161 -14.38 -0.33 17.58
N PRO A 162 -14.54 -1.65 17.42
CA PRO A 162 -14.12 -2.33 16.20
C PRO A 162 -14.96 -1.85 15.03
N LEU A 163 -14.31 -1.29 14.00
CA LEU A 163 -14.93 -0.94 12.72
C LEU A 163 -15.77 -2.12 12.20
N THR A 164 -17.09 -1.94 12.21
CA THR A 164 -18.04 -2.82 11.53
C THR A 164 -17.85 -2.66 10.02
N ALA A 165 -17.80 -3.81 9.32
CA ALA A 165 -17.43 -3.94 7.91
C ALA A 165 -18.27 -3.08 6.94
N LEU A 166 -17.59 -2.37 6.04
CA LEU A 166 -18.15 -1.83 4.80
C LEU A 166 -18.53 -2.99 3.85
N PRO A 167 -19.58 -2.87 3.02
CA PRO A 167 -19.97 -3.92 2.09
C PRO A 167 -18.97 -4.05 0.91
N PRO A 168 -18.73 -5.27 0.38
CA PRO A 168 -17.80 -5.51 -0.72
C PRO A 168 -18.54 -5.50 -2.06
N THR A 169 -18.25 -4.57 -2.97
CA THR A 169 -18.65 -4.71 -4.39
C THR A 169 -17.78 -3.89 -5.34
N GLY A 170 -16.56 -4.36 -5.58
CA GLY A 170 -16.18 -4.78 -6.93
C GLY A 170 -16.13 -6.31 -6.90
N ASP A 171 -16.42 -7.01 -8.00
CA ASP A 171 -16.35 -8.48 -7.99
C ASP A 171 -14.95 -8.90 -7.56
N LEU A 172 -14.82 -9.30 -6.29
CA LEU A 172 -13.57 -9.78 -5.75
C LEU A 172 -13.12 -10.93 -6.65
N PRO A 173 -11.81 -11.06 -6.94
CA PRO A 173 -11.31 -12.26 -7.58
C PRO A 173 -11.93 -13.47 -6.87
N PRO A 174 -12.53 -14.41 -7.62
CA PRO A 174 -13.32 -15.47 -7.05
C PRO A 174 -12.50 -16.14 -5.95
N GLU A 175 -13.16 -16.38 -4.83
CA GLU A 175 -12.50 -16.95 -3.68
C GLU A 175 -11.77 -18.24 -4.09
N VAL A 176 -10.50 -18.34 -3.74
CA VAL A 176 -9.71 -19.52 -4.13
C VAL A 176 -10.21 -20.70 -3.31
N ARG A 177 -10.79 -21.69 -3.97
CA ARG A 177 -11.28 -22.93 -3.35
C ARG A 177 -10.29 -24.05 -3.64
N THR A 178 -9.80 -24.67 -2.58
CA THR A 178 -8.85 -25.80 -2.65
C THR A 178 -9.46 -27.04 -3.28
N ASP A 179 -10.79 -27.17 -3.23
CA ASP A 179 -11.57 -28.25 -3.85
C ASP A 179 -11.35 -28.35 -5.37
N ASN A 180 -11.06 -27.23 -6.03
CA ASN A 180 -10.84 -27.16 -7.48
C ASN A 180 -9.36 -27.22 -7.87
N TRP A 181 -8.46 -27.39 -6.91
CA TRP A 181 -7.03 -27.43 -7.20
C TRP A 181 -6.62 -28.77 -7.81
N PRO A 182 -5.73 -28.79 -8.81
CA PRO A 182 -5.24 -30.03 -9.38
C PRO A 182 -4.63 -30.92 -8.31
N ALA A 183 -4.95 -32.21 -8.34
CA ALA A 183 -4.38 -33.19 -7.41
C ALA A 183 -2.86 -33.31 -7.61
N ALA A 184 -2.15 -33.72 -6.55
CA ALA A 184 -0.77 -34.20 -6.67
C ALA A 184 -0.77 -35.61 -7.33
N PRO A 185 0.32 -36.01 -8.02
CA PRO A 185 1.55 -35.24 -8.26
C PRO A 185 1.34 -34.12 -9.29
N MET A 186 2.01 -32.99 -9.08
CA MET A 186 2.07 -31.91 -10.06
C MET A 186 3.52 -31.46 -10.30
N PRO A 187 3.85 -30.95 -11.49
CA PRO A 187 5.17 -30.39 -11.74
C PRO A 187 5.31 -29.01 -11.09
N GLU A 188 6.53 -28.65 -10.69
CA GLU A 188 6.82 -27.39 -9.99
C GLU A 188 6.31 -26.12 -10.71
N PRO A 189 6.41 -25.96 -12.05
CA PRO A 189 5.83 -24.80 -12.73
C PRO A 189 4.30 -24.68 -12.56
N ALA A 190 3.59 -25.81 -12.51
CA ALA A 190 2.15 -25.82 -12.27
C ALA A 190 1.83 -25.44 -10.82
N TRP A 191 2.64 -25.93 -9.87
CA TRP A 191 2.54 -25.54 -8.46
C TRP A 191 2.83 -24.05 -8.24
N LEU A 192 3.89 -23.50 -8.85
CA LEU A 192 4.22 -22.07 -8.79
C LEU A 192 3.12 -21.21 -9.40
N LYS A 193 2.51 -21.64 -10.51
CA LYS A 193 1.35 -20.98 -11.10
C LYS A 193 0.16 -20.97 -10.14
N LEU A 194 -0.09 -22.08 -9.45
CA LEU A 194 -1.16 -22.20 -8.46
C LEU A 194 -0.89 -21.30 -7.24
N ALA A 195 0.33 -21.34 -6.70
CA ALA A 195 0.77 -20.53 -5.57
C ALA A 195 0.64 -19.03 -5.87
N PHE A 196 1.18 -18.56 -6.99
CA PHE A 196 1.07 -17.15 -7.39
C PHE A 196 -0.37 -16.75 -7.74
N GLY A 197 -1.18 -17.69 -8.24
CA GLY A 197 -2.61 -17.47 -8.40
C GLY A 197 -3.32 -17.25 -7.05
N ALA A 198 -2.95 -18.00 -6.02
CA ALA A 198 -3.45 -17.81 -4.66
C ALA A 198 -3.00 -16.46 -4.08
N PHE A 199 -1.72 -16.10 -4.20
CA PHE A 199 -1.23 -14.76 -3.82
C PHE A 199 -2.00 -13.66 -4.54
N ARG A 200 -2.15 -13.75 -5.87
CA ARG A 200 -2.90 -12.77 -6.65
C ARG A 200 -4.34 -12.61 -6.18
N ALA A 201 -5.06 -13.70 -5.98
CA ALA A 201 -6.48 -13.63 -5.61
C ALA A 201 -6.71 -13.15 -4.16
N GLN A 202 -5.75 -13.39 -3.26
CA GLN A 202 -5.88 -13.09 -1.84
C GLN A 202 -5.22 -11.75 -1.44
N LEU A 203 -4.25 -11.28 -2.22
CA LEU A 203 -3.55 -10.00 -1.99
C LEU A 203 -4.01 -8.89 -2.94
N ALA A 204 -5.03 -9.13 -3.77
CA ALA A 204 -5.55 -8.16 -4.75
C ALA A 204 -6.10 -6.86 -4.12
N GLN A 205 -6.41 -6.84 -2.82
CA GLN A 205 -6.94 -5.65 -2.15
C GLN A 205 -6.27 -5.42 -0.77
N PRO A 206 -6.00 -4.15 -0.38
CA PRO A 206 -5.33 -3.83 0.89
C PRO A 206 -6.14 -4.19 2.15
N ILE A 207 -7.46 -4.39 2.05
CA ILE A 207 -8.37 -4.23 3.20
C ILE A 207 -8.92 -5.54 3.79
N GLU A 208 -8.86 -6.69 3.12
CA GLU A 208 -9.38 -7.93 3.71
C GLU A 208 -8.33 -8.71 4.52
N ALA A 209 -8.17 -8.34 5.80
CA ALA A 209 -7.41 -9.13 6.78
C ALA A 209 -7.81 -10.62 6.79
N GLY A 210 -9.08 -10.94 6.51
CA GLY A 210 -9.58 -12.31 6.37
C GLY A 210 -8.93 -13.10 5.23
N ARG A 211 -8.72 -12.50 4.06
CA ARG A 211 -8.04 -13.16 2.91
C ARG A 211 -6.58 -13.44 3.18
N ARG A 212 -5.88 -12.50 3.84
CA ARG A 212 -4.49 -12.71 4.29
C ARG A 212 -4.40 -13.83 5.33
N LEU A 213 -5.30 -13.84 6.30
CA LEU A 213 -5.38 -14.90 7.31
C LEU A 213 -5.67 -16.26 6.68
N ARG A 214 -6.55 -16.32 5.67
CA ARG A 214 -6.88 -17.55 4.94
C ARG A 214 -5.73 -18.03 4.07
N LEU A 215 -5.08 -17.12 3.34
CA LEU A 215 -3.90 -17.43 2.55
C LEU A 215 -2.81 -18.08 3.41
N ARG A 216 -2.53 -17.51 4.59
CA ARG A 216 -1.55 -18.03 5.54
C ARG A 216 -2.00 -19.31 6.24
N GLY A 217 -3.23 -19.34 6.74
CA GLY A 217 -3.71 -20.39 7.64
C GLY A 217 -4.28 -21.63 6.95
N GLU A 218 -4.68 -21.52 5.68
CA GLU A 218 -5.34 -22.60 4.95
C GLU A 218 -4.66 -22.88 3.61
N LEU A 219 -4.55 -21.87 2.74
CA LEU A 219 -4.14 -22.07 1.35
C LEU A 219 -2.64 -22.39 1.23
N TRP A 220 -1.78 -21.70 1.97
CA TRP A 220 -0.34 -21.95 1.96
C TRP A 220 0.03 -23.33 2.52
N PRO A 221 -0.45 -23.75 3.70
CA PRO A 221 -0.22 -25.12 4.18
C PRO A 221 -0.73 -26.19 3.20
N GLU A 222 -1.86 -25.97 2.53
CA GLU A 222 -2.36 -26.86 1.48
C GLU A 222 -1.40 -26.94 0.28
N LEU A 223 -0.86 -25.80 -0.18
CA LEU A 223 0.14 -25.76 -1.25
C LEU A 223 1.40 -26.55 -0.86
N LEU A 224 1.91 -26.35 0.35
CA LEU A 224 3.08 -27.08 0.86
C LEU A 224 2.82 -28.59 0.94
N ARG A 225 1.62 -29.01 1.37
CA ARG A 225 1.25 -30.43 1.42
C ARG A 225 1.21 -31.05 0.02
N ARG A 226 0.65 -30.36 -0.98
CA ARG A 226 0.61 -30.86 -2.36
C ARG A 226 2.00 -30.93 -2.99
N ARG A 227 2.87 -29.96 -2.67
CA ARG A 227 4.29 -30.01 -3.04
C ARG A 227 4.96 -31.23 -2.43
N ALA A 228 4.80 -31.46 -1.13
CA ALA A 228 5.37 -32.60 -0.44
C ALA A 228 4.91 -33.93 -1.05
N ALA A 229 3.62 -34.10 -1.31
CA ALA A 229 3.08 -35.28 -1.97
C ALA A 229 3.64 -35.49 -3.39
N SER A 230 3.87 -34.40 -4.14
CA SER A 230 4.49 -34.48 -5.47
C SER A 230 5.97 -34.88 -5.40
N VAL A 231 6.69 -34.41 -4.38
CA VAL A 231 8.10 -34.78 -4.12
C VAL A 231 8.21 -36.24 -3.68
N GLU A 232 7.29 -36.73 -2.84
CA GLU A 232 7.20 -38.14 -2.46
C GLU A 232 6.98 -39.07 -3.67
N ASP A 233 6.25 -38.59 -4.68
CA ASP A 233 6.04 -39.28 -5.96
C ASP A 233 7.22 -39.13 -6.94
N GLY A 234 8.33 -38.51 -6.52
CA GLY A 234 9.58 -38.41 -7.28
C GLY A 234 9.72 -37.16 -8.15
N MET A 235 8.82 -36.18 -8.04
CA MET A 235 8.99 -34.89 -8.72
C MET A 235 10.12 -34.07 -8.06
N VAL A 236 10.93 -33.40 -8.89
CA VAL A 236 12.00 -32.52 -8.41
C VAL A 236 11.48 -31.09 -8.29
N TYR A 237 11.62 -30.52 -7.09
CA TYR A 237 11.23 -29.14 -6.79
C TYR A 237 12.45 -28.35 -6.30
N GLN A 238 12.82 -27.30 -7.04
CA GLN A 238 13.86 -26.35 -6.64
C GLN A 238 13.45 -25.59 -5.39
N THR A 239 12.18 -25.20 -5.27
CA THR A 239 11.62 -24.56 -4.07
C THR A 239 11.69 -25.45 -2.84
N ALA A 240 11.39 -26.75 -2.97
CA ALA A 240 11.50 -27.70 -1.86
C ALA A 240 12.96 -27.99 -1.47
N SER A 241 13.85 -28.06 -2.48
CA SER A 241 15.30 -28.22 -2.26
C SER A 241 15.86 -27.00 -1.52
N LEU A 242 15.52 -25.80 -1.97
CA LEU A 242 15.90 -24.54 -1.32
C LEU A 242 15.41 -24.49 0.13
N ALA A 243 14.15 -24.84 0.38
CA ALA A 243 13.61 -24.88 1.74
C ALA A 243 14.37 -25.85 2.65
N THR A 244 14.75 -27.02 2.12
CA THR A 244 15.51 -28.03 2.87
C THR A 244 16.94 -27.56 3.14
N ASP A 245 17.64 -27.05 2.13
CA ASP A 245 19.03 -26.63 2.21
C ASP A 245 19.23 -25.50 3.22
N PHE A 246 18.27 -24.57 3.28
CA PHE A 246 18.29 -23.41 4.17
C PHE A 246 17.44 -23.60 5.44
N ARG A 247 16.88 -24.80 5.65
CA ARG A 247 16.04 -25.16 6.81
C ARG A 247 14.93 -24.14 7.05
N LEU A 248 14.24 -23.74 5.99
CA LEU A 248 13.15 -22.78 6.06
C LEU A 248 11.94 -23.42 6.71
N GLY A 249 11.34 -22.71 7.66
CA GLY A 249 10.01 -23.04 8.16
C GLY A 249 8.94 -22.51 7.21
N GLU A 250 7.68 -22.91 7.46
CA GLU A 250 6.53 -22.53 6.65
C GLU A 250 6.40 -21.01 6.44
N VAL A 251 6.67 -20.23 7.50
CA VAL A 251 6.58 -18.77 7.48
C VAL A 251 7.71 -18.13 6.68
N GLN A 252 8.94 -18.64 6.80
CA GLN A 252 10.07 -18.17 5.99
C GLN A 252 9.84 -18.47 4.51
N GLU A 253 9.34 -19.67 4.19
CA GLU A 253 8.99 -20.04 2.82
C GLU A 253 7.86 -19.17 2.25
N TYR A 254 6.85 -18.84 3.07
CA TYR A 254 5.77 -17.93 2.67
C TYR A 254 6.32 -16.54 2.32
N ALA A 255 7.15 -15.97 3.19
CA ALA A 255 7.74 -14.65 2.97
C ALA A 255 8.60 -14.63 1.70
N LEU A 256 9.40 -15.67 1.46
CA LEU A 256 10.20 -15.81 0.25
C LEU A 256 9.32 -15.93 -1.00
N ALA A 257 8.25 -16.73 -0.94
CA ALA A 257 7.30 -16.88 -2.04
C ALA A 257 6.51 -15.59 -2.33
N TYR A 258 6.21 -14.79 -1.29
CA TYR A 258 5.56 -13.49 -1.45
C TYR A 258 6.47 -12.49 -2.18
N VAL A 259 7.74 -12.37 -1.78
CA VAL A 259 8.71 -11.51 -2.48
C VAL A 259 8.91 -12.00 -3.93
N ALA A 260 8.95 -13.32 -4.15
CA ALA A 260 9.01 -13.90 -5.49
C ALA A 260 7.78 -13.57 -6.34
N TYR A 261 6.60 -13.59 -5.74
CA TYR A 261 5.36 -13.21 -6.40
C TYR A 261 5.41 -11.73 -6.82
N LEU A 262 5.80 -10.81 -5.93
CA LEU A 262 5.94 -9.39 -6.25
C LEU A 262 6.95 -9.15 -7.37
N HIS A 263 8.12 -9.79 -7.29
CA HIS A 263 9.13 -9.71 -8.35
C HIS A 263 8.60 -10.25 -9.69
N SER A 264 7.71 -11.26 -9.67
CA SER A 264 7.09 -11.79 -10.89
C SER A 264 6.10 -10.82 -11.56
N LEU A 265 5.58 -9.86 -10.82
CA LEU A 265 4.72 -8.79 -11.32
C LEU A 265 5.53 -7.59 -11.87
N GLY A 266 6.83 -7.55 -11.63
CA GLY A 266 7.65 -6.37 -11.93
C GLY A 266 7.39 -5.20 -10.98
N GLU A 267 6.79 -5.48 -9.82
CA GLU A 267 6.51 -4.50 -8.76
C GLU A 267 7.80 -4.03 -8.07
N ILE A 268 7.73 -2.87 -7.41
CA ILE A 268 8.84 -2.33 -6.62
C ILE A 268 9.19 -3.31 -5.49
N GLU A 269 10.49 -3.41 -5.19
CA GLU A 269 11.02 -4.24 -4.11
C GLU A 269 10.33 -3.89 -2.78
N PRO A 270 9.72 -4.87 -2.08
CA PRO A 270 8.97 -4.59 -0.87
C PRO A 270 9.88 -4.16 0.28
N THR A 271 9.37 -3.28 1.13
CA THR A 271 9.96 -2.93 2.43
C THR A 271 9.74 -4.05 3.46
N GLU A 272 10.51 -4.02 4.54
CA GLU A 272 10.32 -4.96 5.67
C GLU A 272 8.89 -4.93 6.20
N ALA A 273 8.33 -3.73 6.38
CA ALA A 273 6.97 -3.55 6.88
C ALA A 273 5.93 -4.20 5.95
N GLN A 274 6.12 -4.12 4.63
CA GLN A 274 5.23 -4.76 3.66
C GLN A 274 5.34 -6.29 3.72
N ILE A 275 6.55 -6.83 3.83
CA ILE A 275 6.76 -8.28 4.00
C ILE A 275 6.08 -8.74 5.30
N VAL A 276 6.36 -8.09 6.43
CA VAL A 276 5.78 -8.40 7.75
C VAL A 276 4.26 -8.30 7.77
N THR A 277 3.70 -7.28 7.12
CA THR A 277 2.25 -7.10 7.01
C THR A 277 1.61 -8.19 6.16
N ALA A 278 2.27 -8.65 5.10
CA ALA A 278 1.74 -9.69 4.21
C ALA A 278 1.59 -11.06 4.90
N PHE A 279 2.34 -11.35 5.96
CA PHE A 279 2.20 -12.56 6.77
C PHE A 279 1.63 -12.34 8.18
N GLY A 280 1.22 -11.11 8.52
CA GLY A 280 0.34 -10.82 9.66
C GLY A 280 1.00 -10.75 11.03
N GLU A 281 2.25 -10.28 11.11
CA GLU A 281 2.98 -10.07 12.37
C GLU A 281 3.35 -8.60 12.61
N ALA A 282 2.44 -7.68 12.28
CA ALA A 282 2.68 -6.23 12.42
C ALA A 282 2.93 -5.75 13.87
N ALA A 283 3.03 -6.63 14.87
CA ALA A 283 3.13 -6.24 16.28
C ALA A 283 4.02 -7.10 17.21
N SER A 284 4.72 -8.16 16.75
CA SER A 284 5.40 -9.10 17.68
C SER A 284 6.94 -9.13 17.64
N GLY A 285 7.62 -8.36 16.79
CA GLY A 285 9.08 -8.41 16.65
C GLY A 285 9.61 -9.63 15.87
N ALA A 286 8.89 -10.76 15.91
CA ALA A 286 9.20 -11.99 15.17
C ALA A 286 9.26 -11.80 13.64
N GLY A 287 8.48 -10.86 13.10
CA GLY A 287 8.49 -10.55 11.67
C GLY A 287 9.82 -10.00 11.15
N ALA A 288 10.49 -9.16 11.95
CA ALA A 288 11.82 -8.64 11.62
C ALA A 288 12.88 -9.75 11.66
N GLU A 289 12.80 -10.66 12.65
CA GLU A 289 13.68 -11.83 12.77
C GLU A 289 13.56 -12.77 11.56
N ILE A 290 12.35 -12.92 11.00
CA ILE A 290 12.12 -13.71 9.77
C ILE A 290 12.85 -13.11 8.57
N VAL A 291 12.72 -11.78 8.37
CA VAL A 291 13.39 -11.09 7.27
C VAL A 291 14.91 -11.13 7.46
N GLU A 292 15.39 -10.87 8.68
CA GLU A 292 16.81 -10.94 9.02
C GLU A 292 17.39 -12.34 8.82
N HIS A 293 16.63 -13.40 9.16
CA HIS A 293 17.04 -14.78 8.90
C HIS A 293 17.18 -15.05 7.40
N LEU A 294 16.22 -14.62 6.58
CA LEU A 294 16.28 -14.78 5.13
C LEU A 294 17.44 -13.99 4.48
N VAL A 295 17.76 -12.81 5.02
CA VAL A 295 18.93 -12.02 4.61
C VAL A 295 20.23 -12.69 5.01
N THR A 296 20.33 -13.19 6.25
CA THR A 296 21.51 -13.88 6.78
C THR A 296 21.76 -15.20 6.04
N ALA A 297 20.68 -15.90 5.67
CA ALA A 297 20.72 -17.08 4.81
C ALA A 297 21.14 -16.76 3.36
N GLY A 298 21.23 -15.47 2.99
CA GLY A 298 21.60 -15.03 1.64
C GLY A 298 20.50 -15.24 0.60
N LEU A 299 19.26 -15.45 1.04
CA LEU A 299 18.10 -15.69 0.18
C LEU A 299 17.41 -14.39 -0.23
N LEU A 300 17.42 -13.40 0.66
CA LEU A 300 17.03 -12.02 0.37
C LEU A 300 18.24 -11.10 0.40
N TRP A 301 18.26 -10.12 -0.51
CA TRP A 301 19.22 -9.04 -0.52
C TRP A 301 18.53 -7.76 -0.10
N ARG A 302 19.15 -7.07 0.85
CA ARG A 302 18.72 -5.74 1.28
C ARG A 302 19.23 -4.71 0.28
N THR A 303 18.32 -3.94 -0.27
CA THR A 303 18.55 -2.83 -1.19
C THR A 303 18.19 -1.53 -0.48
N GLY A 304 19.10 -0.55 -0.49
CA GLY A 304 18.93 0.69 0.30
C GLY A 304 19.43 0.62 1.75
N SER A 305 19.21 1.68 2.52
CA SER A 305 19.72 1.85 3.88
C SER A 305 18.69 2.45 4.83
N GLY A 306 18.73 2.07 6.11
CA GLY A 306 17.82 2.62 7.13
C GLY A 306 16.43 1.96 7.11
N GLN A 307 15.42 2.71 7.54
CA GLN A 307 14.03 2.24 7.65
C GLN A 307 13.29 2.13 6.32
N GLU A 308 13.85 2.68 5.24
CA GLU A 308 13.31 2.60 3.87
C GLU A 308 13.99 1.49 3.05
N ALA A 309 14.71 0.59 3.70
CA ALA A 309 15.34 -0.52 2.99
C ALA A 309 14.29 -1.43 2.36
N THR A 310 14.50 -1.70 1.08
CA THR A 310 13.72 -2.65 0.30
C THR A 310 14.47 -3.99 0.22
N TYR A 311 13.76 -5.03 -0.19
CA TYR A 311 14.31 -6.37 -0.24
C TYR A 311 13.99 -7.04 -1.57
N THR A 312 14.99 -7.70 -2.13
CA THR A 312 14.86 -8.45 -3.39
C THR A 312 15.36 -9.87 -3.21
N LEU A 313 14.99 -10.76 -4.13
CA LEU A 313 15.49 -12.13 -4.12
C LEU A 313 16.96 -12.18 -4.53
N SER A 314 17.73 -13.01 -3.82
CA SER A 314 19.04 -13.43 -4.34
C SER A 314 18.89 -14.20 -5.66
N PRO A 315 19.93 -14.26 -6.52
CA PRO A 315 19.89 -15.02 -7.76
C PRO A 315 19.50 -16.48 -7.59
N GLN A 316 19.96 -17.12 -6.50
CA GLN A 316 19.63 -18.51 -6.18
C GLN A 316 18.14 -18.67 -5.87
N ALA A 317 17.59 -17.80 -5.01
CA ALA A 317 16.16 -17.82 -4.69
C ALA A 317 15.30 -17.45 -5.92
N ALA A 318 15.72 -16.45 -6.70
CA ALA A 318 15.05 -16.06 -7.92
C ALA A 318 15.01 -17.18 -8.97
N MET A 319 16.06 -18.00 -9.07
CA MET A 319 16.05 -19.18 -9.94
C MET A 319 15.03 -20.23 -9.48
N ALA A 320 14.96 -20.51 -8.18
CA ALA A 320 14.03 -21.50 -7.63
C ALA A 320 12.55 -21.13 -7.85
N TYR A 321 12.22 -19.84 -7.86
CA TYR A 321 10.86 -19.34 -8.07
C TYR A 321 10.56 -18.88 -9.51
N ARG A 322 11.46 -19.14 -10.46
CA ARG A 322 11.23 -18.78 -11.86
C ARG A 322 10.12 -19.67 -12.43
N ARG A 323 9.08 -19.05 -13.03
CA ARG A 323 8.14 -19.78 -13.89
C ARG A 323 8.94 -20.32 -15.08
N GLY A 324 9.09 -21.65 -15.14
CA GLY A 324 9.67 -22.35 -16.28
C GLY A 324 8.85 -22.18 -17.55
#